data_AF-A0A560PYY8-F1
#
_entry.id   AF-A0A560PYY8-F1
#
_cell.length_a   1.000
_cell.length_b   1.000
_cell.length_c   1.000
_cell.angle_alpha   90.00
_cell.angle_beta   90.00
_cell.angle_gamma   90.00
#
_symmetry.space_group_name_H-M   'P 1'
#
loop_
_entity.id
_entity.type
_entity.pdbx_description
1 polymer ?
#
loop_
_entity_poly.entity_id
_entity_poly.type
_entity_poly.pdbx_seq_one_letter_code
_entity_poly.pdbx_strand_id
1 'polypeptide(L)'
;MPDEGAPILPEVRWVKPGDYLSLCRCGRSPTLPDCPAECQSCLYLQPVREQWLLLCRCAGSVRLPYCDGSHAAAACSLKAKG
;
A
#
# COMPACT_ATOMS: atom_id res chain seq x y z
N MET A 1 10.45 -2.67 -21.94
CA MET A 1 9.40 -1.65 -21.92
C MET A 1 8.52 -1.98 -20.73
N PRO A 2 8.52 -1.21 -19.63
CA PRO A 2 7.60 -1.48 -18.53
C PRO A 2 6.17 -1.36 -19.03
N ASP A 3 5.33 -2.27 -18.55
CA ASP A 3 3.94 -2.49 -18.94
C ASP A 3 3.10 -1.21 -18.82
N GLU A 4 2.92 -0.52 -19.94
CA GLU A 4 2.19 0.75 -20.04
C GLU A 4 0.68 0.43 -20.09
N GLY A 5 0.10 0.10 -18.93
CA GLY A 5 -1.34 -0.15 -18.82
C GLY A 5 -1.78 -1.11 -17.71
N ALA A 6 -0.87 -1.89 -17.09
CA ALA A 6 -1.25 -2.74 -15.98
C ALA A 6 -1.77 -1.92 -14.78
N PRO A 7 -2.87 -2.36 -14.15
CA PRO A 7 -3.35 -1.72 -12.94
C PRO A 7 -2.32 -1.87 -11.81
N ILE A 8 -2.10 -0.79 -11.07
CA ILE A 8 -1.28 -0.82 -9.86
C ILE A 8 -2.05 -1.59 -8.78
N LEU A 9 -1.68 -2.84 -8.56
CA LEU A 9 -2.23 -3.68 -7.51
C LEU A 9 -1.51 -3.46 -6.17
N PRO A 10 -2.20 -3.67 -5.04
CA PRO A 10 -1.56 -3.66 -3.72
C PRO A 10 -0.56 -4.80 -3.58
N GLU A 11 0.41 -4.62 -2.69
CA GLU A 11 1.32 -5.69 -2.30
C GLU A 11 0.72 -6.48 -1.13
N VAL A 12 0.77 -7.81 -1.22
CA VAL A 12 0.45 -8.71 -0.11
C VAL A 12 1.77 -9.15 0.53
N ARG A 13 2.00 -8.77 1.78
CA ARG A 13 3.25 -9.08 2.50
C ARG A 13 2.97 -9.94 3.72
N TRP A 14 3.57 -11.12 3.78
CA TRP A 14 3.61 -11.90 5.02
C TRP A 14 4.70 -11.32 5.93
N VAL A 15 4.38 -11.16 7.20
CA VAL A 15 5.31 -10.64 8.21
C VAL A 15 5.23 -11.48 9.47
N LYS A 16 6.30 -11.51 10.26
CA LYS A 16 6.44 -12.31 11.49
C LYS A 16 7.16 -11.55 12.60
N PRO A 17 7.14 -12.06 13.86
CA PRO A 17 7.93 -11.49 14.94
C PRO A 17 9.42 -11.44 14.59
N GLY A 18 10.05 -10.29 14.87
CA GLY A 18 11.45 -10.03 14.55
C GLY A 18 11.67 -9.33 13.20
N ASP A 19 10.64 -9.15 12.37
CA ASP A 19 10.73 -8.28 11.20
C ASP A 19 10.71 -6.81 11.61
N TYR A 20 11.38 -5.97 10.82
CA TYR A 20 11.41 -4.51 10.98
C TYR A 20 11.09 -3.87 9.64
N LEU A 21 9.97 -3.15 9.57
CA LEU A 21 9.51 -2.54 8.32
C LEU A 21 9.52 -1.01 8.44
N SER A 22 9.92 -0.35 7.35
CA SER A 22 9.87 1.10 7.18
C SER A 22 8.88 1.44 6.07
N LEU A 23 7.61 1.65 6.43
CA LEU A 23 6.52 1.79 5.48
C LEU A 23 6.17 3.27 5.21
N CYS A 24 5.91 3.61 3.95
CA CYS A 24 5.63 4.97 3.53
C CYS A 24 4.19 5.40 3.89
N ARG A 25 4.04 6.52 4.61
CA ARG A 25 2.74 7.18 4.83
C ARG A 25 2.51 8.47 4.04
N CYS A 26 3.55 9.00 3.39
CA CYS A 26 3.45 10.29 2.69
C CYS A 26 2.99 10.17 1.23
N GLY A 27 3.01 8.96 0.64
CA GLY A 27 2.64 8.73 -0.76
C GLY A 27 3.67 9.21 -1.78
N ARG A 28 4.81 9.75 -1.36
CA ARG A 28 5.86 10.30 -2.25
C ARG A 28 7.08 9.40 -2.41
N SER A 29 7.08 8.22 -1.78
CA SER A 29 8.20 7.30 -1.90
C SER A 29 8.34 6.79 -3.34
N PRO A 30 9.55 6.78 -3.91
CA PRO A 30 9.78 6.15 -5.21
C PRO A 30 9.68 4.62 -5.17
N THR A 31 9.67 4.02 -3.96
CA THR A 31 9.69 2.58 -3.74
C THR A 31 8.49 2.12 -2.90
N LEU A 32 7.31 2.69 -3.12
CA LEU A 32 6.09 2.25 -2.43
C LEU A 32 5.94 0.71 -2.51
N PRO A 33 5.58 0.04 -1.41
CA PRO A 33 5.02 0.59 -0.15
C PRO A 33 6.04 1.03 0.91
N ASP A 34 7.34 0.84 0.69
CA ASP A 34 8.40 1.16 1.65
C ASP A 34 8.85 2.64 1.52
N CYS A 35 9.46 3.22 2.56
CA CYS A 35 10.11 4.54 2.47
C CYS A 35 11.64 4.40 2.66
N PRO A 36 12.45 5.28 2.05
CA PRO A 36 13.85 5.43 2.43
C PRO A 36 13.96 5.86 3.91
N ALA A 37 15.10 5.53 4.54
CA ALA A 37 15.33 5.77 5.97
C ALA A 37 15.16 7.24 6.41
N GLU A 38 15.22 8.18 5.48
CA GLU A 38 15.24 9.63 5.68
C GLU A 38 13.83 10.28 5.66
N CYS A 39 12.79 9.46 5.49
CA CYS A 39 11.41 9.90 5.33
C CYS A 39 10.75 10.18 6.69
N GLN A 40 10.54 11.46 7.02
CA GLN A 40 9.97 11.91 8.32
C GLN A 40 8.57 11.35 8.62
N SER A 41 7.82 10.95 7.58
CA SER A 41 6.46 10.40 7.73
C SER A 41 6.44 8.86 7.78
N CYS A 42 7.58 8.18 7.83
CA CYS A 42 7.65 6.73 7.94
C CYS A 42 6.77 6.17 9.07
N LEU A 43 6.19 5.00 8.81
CA LEU A 43 5.74 4.11 9.86
C LEU A 43 6.80 3.04 10.06
N TYR A 44 7.37 2.98 11.26
CA TYR A 44 8.21 1.88 11.69
C TYR A 44 7.32 0.82 12.34
N LEU A 45 7.24 -0.36 11.74
CA LEU A 45 6.41 -1.45 12.21
C LEU A 45 7.28 -2.65 12.60
N GLN A 46 7.09 -3.13 13.83
CA GLN A 46 7.59 -4.41 14.33
C GLN A 46 6.38 -5.31 14.60
N PRO A 47 6.13 -6.33 13.77
CA PRO A 47 5.03 -7.26 14.00
C PRO A 47 5.24 -8.06 15.28
N VAL A 48 4.21 -8.18 16.11
CA VAL A 48 4.24 -9.02 17.34
C VAL A 48 3.76 -10.46 17.10
N ARG A 49 3.20 -10.72 15.92
CA ARG A 49 2.71 -12.03 15.47
C ARG A 49 2.76 -12.12 13.95
N GLU A 50 2.65 -13.34 13.46
CA GLU A 50 2.52 -13.60 12.03
C GLU A 50 1.19 -13.06 11.49
N GLN A 51 1.25 -12.36 10.36
CA GLN A 51 0.07 -11.81 9.69
C GLN A 51 0.36 -11.44 8.23
N TRP A 52 -0.70 -11.26 7.46
CA TRP A 52 -0.63 -10.73 6.09
C TRP A 52 -1.01 -9.25 6.09
N LEU A 53 -0.17 -8.42 5.49
CA LEU A 53 -0.43 -7.01 5.26
C LEU A 53 -0.84 -6.79 3.81
N LEU A 54 -1.83 -5.92 3.60
CA LEU A 54 -2.19 -5.42 2.27
C LEU A 54 -1.71 -3.98 2.16
N LEU A 55 -0.65 -3.75 1.39
CA LEU A 55 0.08 -2.50 1.33
C LEU A 55 -0.21 -1.73 0.04
N CYS A 56 -0.30 -0.41 0.15
CA CYS A 56 -0.62 0.48 -0.94
C CYS A 56 0.61 0.75 -1.82
N ARG A 57 0.44 0.58 -3.13
CA ARG A 57 1.45 0.92 -4.15
C ARG A 57 1.08 2.13 -5.01
N CYS A 58 -0.16 2.62 -4.93
CA CYS A 58 -0.67 3.69 -5.80
C CYS A 58 -0.60 5.10 -5.20
N ALA A 59 -0.16 5.25 -3.94
CA ALA A 59 -0.19 6.49 -3.16
C ALA A 59 -1.58 7.11 -2.89
N GLY A 60 -2.66 6.57 -3.46
CA GLY A 60 -4.01 7.14 -3.36
C GLY A 60 -4.82 6.72 -2.12
N SER A 61 -4.29 5.82 -1.28
CA SER A 61 -5.00 5.38 -0.07
C SER A 61 -5.11 6.50 0.97
N VAL A 62 -6.25 6.60 1.65
CA VAL A 62 -6.38 7.49 2.82
C VAL A 62 -5.84 6.85 4.10
N ARG A 63 -5.49 5.56 4.05
CA ARG A 63 -4.96 4.76 5.16
C ARG A 63 -3.51 4.30 4.93
N LEU A 64 -2.71 5.08 4.21
CA LEU A 64 -1.30 4.75 3.99
C LEU A 64 -0.59 4.37 5.31
N PRO A 65 0.19 3.28 5.32
CA PRO A 65 0.72 2.53 4.17
C PRO A 65 -0.20 1.42 3.64
N TYR A 66 -1.38 1.23 4.23
CA TYR A 66 -2.27 0.13 3.90
C TYR A 66 -3.14 0.43 2.69
N CYS A 67 -3.48 -0.59 1.92
CA CYS A 67 -4.44 -0.46 0.83
C CYS A 67 -5.87 -0.36 1.37
N ASP A 68 -6.66 0.52 0.79
CA ASP A 68 -8.09 0.70 1.08
C ASP A 68 -8.99 0.58 -0.16
N GLY A 69 -8.43 0.13 -1.28
CA GLY A 69 -9.14 0.01 -2.55
C GLY A 69 -9.04 1.24 -3.46
N SER A 70 -8.49 2.38 -3.01
CA SER A 70 -8.40 3.61 -3.80
C SER A 70 -7.57 3.49 -5.09
N HIS A 71 -6.84 2.39 -5.28
CA HIS A 71 -6.13 2.08 -6.53
C HIS A 71 -7.07 1.66 -7.66
N ALA A 72 -8.25 1.11 -7.34
CA ALA A 72 -9.27 0.85 -8.33
C ALA A 72 -9.85 2.19 -8.75
N ALA A 73 -9.79 2.51 -10.06
CA ALA A 73 -10.56 3.61 -10.60
C ALA A 73 -12.01 3.47 -10.14
N ALA A 74 -12.66 4.59 -9.78
CA ALA A 74 -14.05 4.59 -9.34
C ALA A 74 -14.89 3.82 -10.36
N ALA A 75 -15.20 2.56 -10.07
CA ALA A 75 -16.18 1.82 -10.83
C ALA A 75 -17.47 2.59 -10.61
N CYS A 76 -17.87 3.33 -11.65
CA CYS A 76 -19.15 4.02 -11.73
C CYS A 76 -20.18 3.05 -11.15
N SER A 77 -20.81 3.43 -10.03
CA SER A 77 -21.66 2.55 -9.26
C SER A 77 -22.59 1.81 -10.22
N LEU A 78 -22.55 0.47 -10.20
CA LEU A 78 -23.57 -0.34 -10.85
C LEU A 78 -24.89 0.11 -10.22
N LYS A 79 -25.63 0.98 -10.90
CA LYS A 79 -27.02 1.29 -10.59
C LYS A 79 -27.72 -0.07 -10.59
N ALA A 80 -28.04 -0.55 -9.39
CA ALA A 80 -28.90 -1.69 -9.21
C ALA A 80 -30.27 -1.31 -9.80
N LYS A 81 -30.58 -1.95 -10.93
CA LYS A 81 -31.91 -2.35 -11.44
C LYS A 81 -33.10 -1.43 -11.14
N GLY A 82 -33.67 -0.86 -12.20
CA GLY A 82 -35.12 -0.70 -12.31
C GLY A 82 -35.78 -2.00 -12.74
#